data_AF-A0A1I7XK41-F1
#
_entry.id   AF-A0A1I7XK41-F1
#
_cell.length_a   1.000
_cell.length_b   1.000
_cell.length_c   1.000
_cell.angle_alpha   90.00
_cell.angle_beta   90.00
_cell.angle_gamma   90.00
#
_symmetry.space_group_name_H-M   'P 1'
#
loop_
_entity.id
_entity.type
_entity.pdbx_description
1 polymer ?
#
loop_
_entity_poly.entity_id
_entity_poly.type
_entity_poly.pdbx_seq_one_letter_code
_entity_poly.pdbx_strand_id
1 'polypeptide(L)'
;MATWPRQTDAQWLEDTKKRMNIQEQHRNMLMGGPVIDEGGLRSLDSTLKKTTAFMKKLKSLNAQTVPALIVDLKKLNLSKFVEEMANGIAEIKLKVSEVPPVIDLCVEIAARYIKFSELLLMEIKKGLPLKKSDKITNPAKLRIDIRCACL
;
A
#
# COMPACT_ATOMS: atom_id res chain seq x y z
N MET A 1 -15.95 25.01 -34.34
CA MET A 1 -15.32 23.68 -34.22
C MET A 1 -14.13 23.82 -33.29
N ALA A 2 -14.21 23.25 -32.09
CA ALA A 2 -13.20 23.42 -31.05
C ALA A 2 -11.91 22.69 -31.44
N THR A 3 -10.79 23.40 -31.33
CA THR A 3 -9.44 22.96 -31.68
C THR A 3 -9.01 21.73 -30.88
N TRP A 4 -8.84 20.65 -31.61
CA TRP A 4 -8.21 19.40 -31.20
C TRP A 4 -6.73 19.44 -31.63
N PRO A 5 -5.74 19.12 -30.77
CA PRO A 5 -5.83 18.79 -29.35
C PRO A 5 -5.76 20.04 -28.45
N ARG A 6 -6.38 19.93 -27.27
CA ARG A 6 -6.33 20.93 -26.19
C ARG A 6 -4.92 20.92 -25.59
N GLN A 7 -4.49 22.03 -25.00
CA GLN A 7 -3.19 22.23 -24.31
C GLN A 7 -2.92 21.31 -23.09
N THR A 8 -3.52 20.11 -23.04
CA THR A 8 -3.48 19.12 -21.94
C THR A 8 -2.63 17.88 -22.20
N ASP A 9 -1.98 17.74 -23.36
CA ASP A 9 -1.35 16.45 -23.71
C ASP A 9 0.03 16.24 -23.06
N ALA A 10 0.84 17.29 -22.89
CA ALA A 10 2.21 17.14 -22.37
C ALA A 10 2.24 16.78 -20.88
N GLN A 11 1.46 17.49 -20.05
CA GLN A 11 1.40 17.23 -18.60
C GLN A 11 0.80 15.86 -18.30
N TRP A 12 -0.29 15.49 -18.98
CA TRP A 12 -0.91 14.18 -18.80
C TRP A 12 0.03 13.05 -19.21
N LEU A 13 0.77 13.22 -20.32
CA LEU A 13 1.76 12.26 -20.77
C LEU A 13 2.89 12.12 -19.74
N GLU A 14 3.39 13.22 -19.20
CA GLU A 14 4.43 13.21 -18.16
C GLU A 14 3.96 12.52 -16.89
N ASP A 15 2.76 12.84 -16.41
CA ASP A 15 2.17 12.20 -15.23
C ASP A 15 1.93 10.71 -15.46
N THR A 16 1.55 10.33 -16.69
CA THR A 16 1.37 8.92 -17.07
C THR A 16 2.70 8.18 -17.08
N LYS A 17 3.74 8.77 -17.68
CA LYS A 17 5.11 8.22 -17.66
C LYS A 17 5.62 8.05 -16.23
N LYS A 18 5.40 9.04 -15.36
CA LYS A 18 5.75 8.97 -13.93
C LYS A 18 5.06 7.78 -13.24
N ARG A 19 3.75 7.61 -13.44
CA ARG A 19 2.99 6.47 -12.88
C ARG A 19 3.51 5.13 -13.40
N MET A 20 3.77 5.01 -14.71
CA MET A 20 4.29 3.78 -15.31
C MET A 20 5.67 3.41 -14.77
N ASN A 21 6.56 4.39 -14.61
CA ASN A 21 7.89 4.19 -14.06
C ASN A 21 7.84 3.72 -12.60
N ILE A 22 6.95 4.30 -11.78
CA ILE A 22 6.74 3.87 -10.39
C ILE A 22 6.24 2.42 -10.36
N GLN A 23 5.24 2.08 -11.17
CA GLN A 23 4.71 0.71 -11.24
C GLN A 23 5.77 -0.31 -11.70
N GLU A 24 6.66 0.08 -12.61
CA GLU A 24 7.79 -0.75 -13.04
C GLU A 24 8.78 -0.97 -11.90
N GLN A 25 9.12 0.08 -11.15
CA GLN A 25 9.96 -0.03 -9.95
C GLN A 25 9.33 -0.96 -8.91
N HIS A 26 8.03 -0.84 -8.65
CA HIS A 26 7.30 -1.73 -7.74
C HIS A 26 7.34 -3.18 -8.21
N ARG A 27 7.10 -3.45 -9.50
CA ARG A 27 7.18 -4.81 -10.05
C ARG A 27 8.59 -5.40 -9.91
N ASN A 28 9.62 -4.62 -10.22
CA ASN A 28 11.01 -5.05 -10.07
C ASN A 28 11.35 -5.36 -8.60
N MET A 29 10.83 -4.56 -7.68
CA MET A 29 11.00 -4.79 -6.24
C MET A 29 10.30 -6.06 -5.76
N LEU A 30 9.10 -6.36 -6.25
CA LEU A 30 8.37 -7.58 -5.88
C LEU A 30 8.96 -8.84 -6.52
N MET A 31 9.49 -8.75 -7.74
CA MET A 31 10.07 -9.87 -8.48
C MET A 31 11.54 -10.16 -8.12
N GLY A 32 12.31 -9.11 -7.80
CA GLY A 32 13.75 -9.19 -7.53
C GLY A 32 14.15 -8.75 -6.13
N GLY A 33 13.18 -8.51 -5.24
CA GLY A 33 13.43 -8.07 -3.87
C GLY A 33 14.24 -9.12 -3.07
N PRO A 34 15.05 -8.68 -2.09
CA PRO A 34 15.79 -9.60 -1.25
C PRO A 34 14.81 -10.46 -0.46
N VAL A 35 14.72 -11.74 -0.81
CA VAL A 35 14.05 -12.73 0.01
C VAL A 35 14.86 -12.85 1.30
N ILE A 36 14.38 -12.20 2.36
CA ILE A 36 14.94 -12.38 3.69
C ILE A 36 14.57 -13.80 4.10
N ASP A 37 15.57 -14.66 4.22
CA ASP A 37 15.40 -16.01 4.71
C ASP A 37 14.98 -16.01 6.20
N GLU A 38 14.54 -17.16 6.72
CA GLU A 38 14.16 -17.24 8.13
C GLU A 38 15.29 -16.80 9.08
N GLY A 39 16.55 -17.03 8.71
CA GLY A 39 17.72 -16.61 9.48
C GLY A 39 17.84 -15.09 9.57
N GLY A 40 17.73 -14.39 8.43
CA GLY A 40 17.73 -12.93 8.37
C GLY A 40 16.57 -12.33 9.16
N LEU A 41 15.39 -12.94 9.10
CA LEU A 41 14.21 -12.45 9.81
C LEU A 41 14.34 -12.60 11.34
N ARG A 42 14.99 -13.68 11.80
CA ARG A 42 15.29 -13.90 13.23
C ARG A 42 16.31 -12.91 13.80
N SER A 43 17.17 -12.34 12.95
CA SER A 43 18.15 -11.32 13.36
C SER A 43 17.53 -9.94 13.61
N LEU A 44 16.32 -9.71 13.09
CA LEU A 44 15.60 -8.44 13.25
C LEU A 44 14.92 -8.34 14.62
N ASP A 45 14.69 -7.11 15.05
CA ASP A 45 14.13 -6.84 16.38
C ASP A 45 12.63 -7.20 16.43
N SER A 46 12.27 -8.06 17.39
CA SER A 46 10.90 -8.52 17.63
C SER A 46 10.33 -8.05 18.97
N THR A 47 10.99 -7.08 19.63
CA THR A 47 10.59 -6.56 20.93
C THR A 47 9.18 -5.97 20.85
N LEU A 48 8.28 -6.47 21.72
CA LEU A 48 6.87 -6.09 21.75
C LEU A 48 6.68 -4.56 21.75
N LYS A 49 7.49 -3.83 22.52
CA LYS A 49 7.45 -2.36 22.57
C LYS A 49 7.61 -1.72 21.19
N LYS A 50 8.55 -2.20 20.38
CA LYS A 50 8.84 -1.61 19.05
C LYS A 50 7.84 -2.07 18.00
N THR A 51 7.48 -3.35 17.98
CA THR A 51 6.48 -3.88 17.05
C THR A 51 5.10 -3.28 17.30
N THR A 52 4.67 -3.14 18.56
CA THR A 52 3.42 -2.44 18.90
C THR A 52 3.47 -0.95 18.55
N ALA A 53 4.61 -0.27 18.74
CA ALA A 53 4.76 1.12 18.32
C ALA A 53 4.64 1.28 16.80
N PHE A 54 5.22 0.36 16.03
CA PHE A 54 5.05 0.30 14.58
C PHE A 54 3.58 0.12 14.19
N MET A 55 2.89 -0.85 14.77
CA MET A 55 1.47 -1.10 14.49
C MET A 55 0.58 0.10 14.79
N LYS A 56 0.86 0.83 15.87
CA LYS A 56 0.16 2.09 16.20
C LYS A 56 0.37 3.15 15.13
N LYS A 57 1.62 3.34 14.68
CA LYS A 57 1.94 4.30 13.61
C LYS A 57 1.29 3.91 12.28
N LEU A 58 1.24 2.62 11.96
CA LEU A 58 0.60 2.10 10.75
C LEU A 58 -0.90 2.39 10.75
N LYS A 59 -1.62 2.11 11.85
CA LYS A 59 -3.07 2.36 11.94
C LYS A 59 -3.48 3.83 11.86
N SER A 60 -2.55 4.76 12.03
CA SER A 60 -2.78 6.21 11.93
C SER A 60 -1.84 6.90 10.92
N LEU A 61 -1.32 6.15 9.94
CA LEU A 61 -0.35 6.66 8.99
C LEU A 61 -0.96 7.73 8.08
N ASN A 62 -0.10 8.63 7.61
CA ASN A 62 -0.35 9.58 6.53
C ASN A 62 0.89 9.65 5.60
N ALA A 63 0.81 10.45 4.55
CA ALA A 63 1.91 10.59 3.57
C ALA A 63 3.27 10.95 4.20
N GLN A 64 3.29 11.75 5.28
CA GLN A 64 4.53 12.20 5.93
C GLN A 64 5.17 11.10 6.80
N THR A 65 4.36 10.19 7.35
CA THR A 65 4.85 9.13 8.25
C THR A 65 5.34 7.90 7.50
N VAL A 66 4.94 7.73 6.24
CA VAL A 66 5.30 6.56 5.40
C VAL A 66 6.82 6.34 5.30
N PRO A 67 7.66 7.35 4.98
CA PRO A 67 9.10 7.11 4.86
C PRO A 67 9.74 6.60 6.16
N ALA A 68 9.30 7.14 7.31
CA ALA A 68 9.75 6.68 8.62
C ALA A 68 9.28 5.24 8.92
N LEU A 69 8.03 4.90 8.53
CA LEU A 69 7.51 3.55 8.64
C LEU A 69 8.31 2.55 7.79
N ILE A 70 8.71 2.91 6.56
CA ILE A 70 9.54 2.03 5.72
C ILE A 70 10.92 1.78 6.37
N VAL A 71 11.51 2.80 7.01
CA VAL A 71 12.77 2.64 7.75
C VAL A 71 12.60 1.73 8.98
N ASP A 72 11.50 1.89 9.73
CA ASP A 72 11.19 1.04 10.88
C ASP A 72 10.92 -0.41 10.43
N LEU A 73 10.16 -0.60 9.35
CA LEU A 73 9.86 -1.90 8.74
C LEU A 73 11.15 -2.68 8.45
N LYS A 74 12.20 -2.00 7.97
CA LYS A 74 13.49 -2.63 7.63
C LYS A 74 14.19 -3.25 8.85
N LYS A 75 13.95 -2.73 10.05
CA LYS A 75 14.63 -3.12 11.30
C LYS A 75 13.85 -4.11 12.16
N LEU A 76 12.56 -4.29 11.89
CA LEU A 76 11.65 -5.07 12.72
C LEU A 76 11.27 -6.41 12.08
N ASN A 77 11.15 -7.42 12.91
CA ASN A 77 10.46 -8.66 12.57
C ASN A 77 8.97 -8.51 12.88
N LEU A 78 8.15 -8.45 11.83
CA LEU A 78 6.70 -8.26 11.91
C LEU A 78 5.93 -9.48 11.37
N SER A 79 6.58 -10.65 11.27
CA SER A 79 5.95 -11.86 10.72
C SER A 79 4.67 -12.27 11.44
N LYS A 80 4.58 -11.97 12.75
CA LYS A 80 3.40 -12.25 13.58
C LYS A 80 2.27 -11.23 13.41
N PHE A 81 2.51 -10.12 12.72
CA PHE A 81 1.60 -8.99 12.59
C PHE A 81 1.10 -8.78 11.15
N VAL A 82 1.42 -9.68 10.21
CA VAL A 82 1.09 -9.49 8.78
C VAL A 82 -0.41 -9.32 8.54
N GLU A 83 -1.25 -10.12 9.21
CA GLU A 83 -2.70 -10.00 9.15
C GLU A 83 -3.19 -8.67 9.73
N GLU A 84 -2.65 -8.26 10.88
CA GLU A 84 -3.01 -7.00 11.52
C GLU A 84 -2.55 -5.78 10.69
N MET A 85 -1.42 -5.89 9.97
CA MET A 85 -0.97 -4.86 9.04
C MET A 85 -1.92 -4.73 7.85
N ALA A 86 -2.34 -5.86 7.27
CA ALA A 86 -3.28 -5.88 6.15
C ALA A 86 -4.64 -5.27 6.54
N ASN A 87 -5.22 -5.70 7.67
CA ASN A 87 -6.47 -5.15 8.19
C ASN A 87 -6.30 -3.66 8.56
N GLY A 88 -5.21 -3.31 9.24
CA GLY A 88 -4.90 -1.93 9.59
C GLY A 88 -4.86 -1.03 8.37
N ILE A 89 -4.14 -1.41 7.31
CA ILE A 89 -4.07 -0.62 6.07
C ILE A 89 -5.44 -0.51 5.38
N ALA A 90 -6.18 -1.62 5.31
CA ALA A 90 -7.49 -1.64 4.67
C ALA A 90 -8.53 -0.75 5.38
N GLU A 91 -8.40 -0.49 6.68
CA GLU A 91 -9.35 0.32 7.44
C GLU A 91 -9.01 1.82 7.48
N ILE A 92 -7.81 2.22 7.05
CA ILE A 92 -7.38 3.62 7.12
C ILE A 92 -8.22 4.50 6.21
N LYS A 93 -8.56 5.68 6.73
CA LYS A 93 -9.22 6.75 5.98
C LYS A 93 -8.17 7.59 5.27
N LEU A 94 -7.84 7.22 4.04
CA LEU A 94 -6.86 7.95 3.22
C LEU A 94 -7.51 9.03 2.37
N LYS A 95 -6.76 10.12 2.17
CA LYS A 95 -6.98 11.09 1.10
C LYS A 95 -6.36 10.57 -0.20
N VAL A 96 -6.84 11.07 -1.33
CA VAL A 96 -6.29 10.70 -2.66
C VAL A 96 -4.78 10.94 -2.77
N SER A 97 -4.29 12.02 -2.15
CA SER A 97 -2.86 12.36 -2.11
C SER A 97 -2.02 11.40 -1.27
N GLU A 98 -2.63 10.65 -0.36
CA GLU A 98 -1.95 9.69 0.52
C GLU A 98 -1.86 8.31 -0.10
N VAL A 99 -2.63 8.03 -1.17
CA VAL A 99 -2.60 6.71 -1.83
C VAL A 99 -1.21 6.34 -2.35
N PRO A 100 -0.50 7.17 -3.14
CA PRO A 100 0.81 6.79 -3.66
C PRO A 100 1.83 6.38 -2.58
N PRO A 101 2.10 7.18 -1.53
CA PRO A 101 3.06 6.77 -0.50
C PRO A 101 2.58 5.53 0.30
N VAL A 102 1.27 5.33 0.48
CA VAL A 102 0.78 4.09 1.10
C VAL A 102 1.07 2.87 0.25
N ILE A 103 0.96 2.98 -1.08
CA ILE A 103 1.30 1.89 -1.99
C ILE A 103 2.80 1.58 -1.92
N ASP A 104 3.66 2.59 -1.82
CA ASP A 104 5.11 2.37 -1.60
C ASP A 104 5.38 1.53 -0.33
N LEU A 105 4.68 1.84 0.78
CA LEU A 105 4.76 1.03 1.99
C LEU A 105 4.22 -0.39 1.78
N CYS A 106 3.08 -0.55 1.11
CA CYS A 106 2.50 -1.87 0.80
C CYS A 106 3.46 -2.73 -0.02
N VAL A 107 4.16 -2.15 -1.00
CA VAL A 107 5.16 -2.85 -1.82
C VAL A 107 6.36 -3.30 -0.98
N GLU A 108 6.85 -2.44 -0.08
CA GLU A 108 7.93 -2.80 0.86
C GLU A 108 7.51 -3.92 1.83
N ILE A 109 6.26 -3.93 2.30
CA ILE A 109 5.73 -5.00 3.14
C ILE A 109 5.57 -6.29 2.33
N ALA A 110 5.00 -6.21 1.12
CA ALA A 110 4.77 -7.35 0.23
C ALA A 110 6.07 -8.01 -0.23
N ALA A 111 7.12 -7.22 -0.51
CA ALA A 111 8.44 -7.72 -0.85
C ALA A 111 9.07 -8.54 0.28
N ARG A 112 8.65 -8.29 1.54
CA ARG A 112 9.16 -8.99 2.72
C ARG A 112 8.28 -10.15 3.17
N TYR A 113 6.96 -9.99 3.08
CA TYR A 113 5.98 -10.94 3.59
C TYR A 113 5.05 -11.37 2.45
N ILE A 114 5.35 -12.51 1.85
CA ILE A 114 4.66 -13.01 0.63
C ILE A 114 3.12 -13.11 0.77
N LYS A 115 2.63 -13.40 1.98
CA LYS A 115 1.18 -13.51 2.25
C LYS A 115 0.46 -12.16 2.36
N PHE A 116 1.20 -11.05 2.49
CA PHE A 116 0.62 -9.75 2.77
C PHE A 116 -0.34 -9.28 1.67
N SER A 117 0.05 -9.40 0.41
CA SER A 117 -0.77 -8.93 -0.73
C SER A 117 -2.11 -9.64 -0.81
N GLU A 118 -2.13 -10.96 -0.54
CA GLU A 118 -3.36 -11.76 -0.51
C GLU A 118 -4.28 -11.34 0.64
N LEU A 119 -3.71 -11.15 1.83
CA LEU A 119 -4.44 -10.70 3.01
C LEU A 119 -5.03 -9.29 2.82
N LEU A 120 -4.24 -8.36 2.29
CA LEU A 120 -4.69 -6.99 2.01
C LEU A 120 -5.85 -6.99 1.00
N LEU A 121 -5.74 -7.78 -0.07
CA LEU A 121 -6.81 -7.91 -1.07
C LEU A 121 -8.08 -8.50 -0.44
N MET A 122 -7.95 -9.49 0.46
CA MET A 122 -9.09 -10.07 1.17
C MET A 122 -9.81 -9.02 2.01
N GLU A 123 -9.08 -8.17 2.74
CA GLU A 123 -9.67 -7.10 3.55
C GLU A 123 -10.34 -6.02 2.69
N ILE A 124 -9.70 -5.58 1.59
CA ILE A 124 -10.28 -4.61 0.66
C ILE A 124 -11.58 -5.15 0.04
N LYS A 125 -11.61 -6.43 -0.34
CA LYS A 125 -12.80 -7.07 -0.94
C LYS A 125 -14.03 -7.02 -0.03
N LYS A 126 -13.87 -7.01 1.29
CA LYS A 126 -15.00 -6.88 2.24
C LYS A 126 -15.76 -5.56 2.08
N GLY A 127 -15.09 -4.52 1.59
CA GLY A 127 -15.67 -3.19 1.35
C GLY A 127 -16.23 -2.98 -0.06
N LEU A 128 -16.03 -3.93 -0.98
CA LEU A 128 -16.47 -3.78 -2.37
C LEU A 128 -17.93 -4.25 -2.56
N PRO A 129 -18.75 -3.52 -3.33
CA PRO A 129 -20.07 -4.00 -3.71
C PRO A 129 -19.93 -5.08 -4.81
N LEU A 130 -20.04 -6.35 -4.43
CA LEU A 130 -19.81 -7.48 -5.36
C LEU A 130 -21.10 -7.92 -6.07
N LYS A 131 -22.27 -7.62 -5.50
CA LYS A 131 -23.58 -7.90 -6.10
C LYS A 131 -24.24 -6.60 -6.53
N LYS A 132 -25.07 -6.66 -7.58
CA LYS A 132 -25.84 -5.51 -8.08
C LYS A 132 -26.79 -4.92 -7.03
N SER A 133 -27.19 -5.71 -6.03
CA SER A 133 -28.06 -5.29 -4.93
C SER A 133 -27.31 -4.58 -3.79
N ASP A 134 -25.98 -4.63 -3.78
CA ASP A 134 -25.19 -4.13 -2.66
C ASP A 134 -25.23 -2.60 -2.62
N LYS A 135 -25.59 -2.04 -1.47
CA LYS A 135 -25.61 -0.60 -1.27
C LYS A 135 -24.20 -0.09 -0.98
N ILE A 136 -23.81 0.98 -1.66
CA ILE A 136 -22.54 1.66 -1.39
C ILE A 136 -22.72 2.56 -0.17
N THR A 137 -22.24 2.09 0.99
CA THR A 137 -22.34 2.84 2.26
C THR A 137 -21.35 4.01 2.32
N ASN A 138 -20.15 3.85 1.77
CA ASN A 138 -19.11 4.89 1.79
C ASN A 138 -18.42 5.05 0.42
N PRO A 139 -18.97 5.91 -0.46
CA PRO A 139 -18.42 6.14 -1.80
C PRO A 139 -16.98 6.68 -1.79
N ALA A 140 -16.63 7.49 -0.79
CA ALA A 140 -15.30 8.07 -0.67
C ALA A 140 -14.25 6.99 -0.37
N LYS A 141 -14.53 6.10 0.57
CA LYS A 141 -13.67 4.95 0.89
C LYS A 141 -13.59 3.97 -0.29
N LEU A 142 -14.71 3.65 -0.92
CA LEU A 142 -14.74 2.78 -2.10
C LEU A 142 -13.85 3.30 -3.24
N ARG A 143 -13.88 4.61 -3.52
CA ARG A 143 -13.02 5.22 -4.55
C ARG A 143 -11.53 5.05 -4.24
N ILE A 144 -11.15 5.18 -2.97
CA ILE A 144 -9.77 4.97 -2.52
C ILE A 144 -9.40 3.50 -2.64
N ASP A 145 -10.27 2.60 -2.19
CA ASP A 145 -10.02 1.16 -2.21
C ASP A 145 -9.81 0.61 -3.62
N ILE A 146 -10.65 1.03 -4.57
CA ILE A 146 -10.47 0.71 -5.99
C ILE A 146 -9.13 1.25 -6.48
N ARG A 147 -8.75 2.47 -6.10
CA ARG A 147 -7.48 3.07 -6.52
C ARG A 147 -6.28 2.34 -5.94
N CYS A 148 -6.35 1.88 -4.69
CA CYS A 148 -5.31 1.07 -4.07
C CYS A 148 -5.20 -0.31 -4.72
N ALA A 149 -6.33 -0.91 -5.14
CA ALA A 149 -6.33 -2.22 -5.80
C ALA A 149 -5.87 -2.19 -7.27
N CYS A 150 -5.95 -1.02 -7.93
CA CYS A 150 -5.60 -0.86 -9.35
C CYS A 150 -4.21 -0.26 -9.61
N LEU A 151 -3.48 0.17 -8.57
CA LEU A 151 -2.13 0.73 -8.69
C LEU A 151 -1.08 -0.30 -8.29
#